data_AF-A0A812NND9-F1
#
_entry.id   AF-A0A812NND9-F1
#
_cell.length_a   1.000
_cell.length_b   1.000
_cell.length_c   1.000
_cell.angle_alpha   90.00
_cell.angle_beta   90.00
_cell.angle_gamma   90.00
#
_symmetry.space_group_name_H-M   'P 1'
#
loop_
_entity.id
_entity.type
_entity.pdbx_description
1 polymer ?
#
loop_
_entity_poly.entity_id
_entity_poly.type
_entity_poly.pdbx_seq_one_letter_code
_entity_poly.pdbx_strand_id
1 'polypeptide(L)'
;MGEAEMGGDQNPKDDEQPKAEPGGELMLFDDGSMTADKAQSSAMSLIINYADPVLAAGTAVLGLGLVVLPFLSKLNKLAGEDIFRYRAHGEMNSKQPMRLFTEAELRQRLGSLDVDSVATEITMSTNELDEHMESASMEETDDEVSRIQKWRDSVNANLKSLQKRSALAFLGLPPDSSMNDINAMYKKMALELHPDKGGDPEKFQELQEMKERLTDLEKDDEEGKDGKKDNEEDPEDEEARKLKEKEEEEEKNRLPPNERIKKLRMDVHDNTVRLWERAKKSRDEIVGDKNLKSNAQPALNILRLFVERFVASEIKTLRHDDTRGAEAKLRKFLKQGAEILSVAALADVQATLSTLAMHFNYRLIARSGSPDIKNKCAALLEAVGEVPQLAEQFLQQMETDLADQKDRDRRRKERLAAEQREREAHGDFSGDAGKSRAEAKQEAKPPKDQKGEQKADQKSETNGGYPAPKAQETQAKQVTPDVQKPDPFADFDFSEPRKSSEAPRAAPKSEAVVAKKEDDRGAIQAAVKQKRTCWDAAFDHPYAGALKSNGTGIYCRYNTEVFLTHVERVHPKPPPGWST
;
A
#
# COMPACT_ATOMS: atom_id res chain seq x y z
N MET A 1 21.16 -86.25 -35.96
CA MET A 1 20.52 -87.58 -35.86
C MET A 1 19.53 -87.52 -34.71
N GLY A 2 18.27 -87.91 -34.98
CA GLY A 2 17.22 -88.37 -34.06
C GLY A 2 16.84 -87.46 -32.88
N GLU A 3 15.66 -86.84 -32.84
CA GLU A 3 14.30 -87.39 -32.60
C GLU A 3 13.96 -87.68 -31.13
N ALA A 4 12.69 -87.38 -30.83
CA ALA A 4 11.79 -87.94 -29.80
C ALA A 4 11.60 -87.18 -28.46
N GLU A 5 10.51 -86.40 -28.43
CA GLU A 5 9.31 -86.53 -27.58
C GLU A 5 9.45 -86.92 -26.09
N MET A 6 8.84 -86.13 -25.19
CA MET A 6 7.49 -86.41 -24.64
C MET A 6 7.09 -85.36 -23.58
N GLY A 7 5.77 -85.18 -23.45
CA GLY A 7 5.12 -84.05 -22.78
C GLY A 7 5.01 -84.11 -21.25
N GLY A 8 4.46 -83.03 -20.70
CA GLY A 8 4.21 -82.84 -19.28
C GLY A 8 3.31 -81.64 -19.05
N ASP A 9 2.03 -81.92 -18.92
CA ASP A 9 0.89 -81.06 -18.58
C ASP A 9 1.03 -80.50 -17.15
N GLN A 10 1.03 -79.16 -16.96
CA GLN A 10 0.70 -78.50 -15.68
C GLN A 10 0.04 -77.13 -15.86
N ASN A 11 -1.11 -77.01 -15.20
CA ASN A 11 -2.04 -75.89 -15.03
C ASN A 11 -1.38 -74.57 -14.54
N PRO A 12 -2.05 -73.41 -14.72
CA PRO A 12 -1.50 -72.08 -14.44
C PRO A 12 -1.56 -71.75 -12.95
N LYS A 13 -0.48 -71.21 -12.41
CA LYS A 13 -0.44 -70.56 -11.11
C LYS A 13 -0.57 -69.05 -11.29
N ASP A 14 -1.67 -68.53 -10.77
CA ASP A 14 -1.80 -67.28 -10.03
C ASP A 14 -0.96 -66.08 -10.50
N ASP A 15 -1.63 -65.20 -11.25
CA ASP A 15 -1.23 -63.81 -11.47
C ASP A 15 -1.17 -63.06 -10.12
N GLU A 16 0.04 -62.87 -9.59
CA GLU A 16 0.31 -61.86 -8.57
C GLU A 16 0.14 -60.46 -9.19
N GLN A 17 -0.99 -59.82 -8.89
CA GLN A 17 -1.18 -58.39 -9.14
C GLN A 17 -0.12 -57.57 -8.38
N PRO A 18 0.61 -56.66 -9.05
CA PRO A 18 1.50 -55.74 -8.37
C PRO A 18 0.67 -54.79 -7.49
N LYS A 19 0.94 -54.82 -6.17
CA LYS A 19 0.40 -53.86 -5.21
C LYS A 19 0.75 -52.44 -5.66
N ALA A 20 -0.28 -51.66 -5.99
CA ALA A 20 -0.16 -50.24 -6.24
C ALA A 20 0.43 -49.57 -4.99
N GLU A 21 1.60 -48.96 -5.15
CA GLU A 21 2.16 -48.06 -4.13
C GLU A 21 1.19 -46.89 -3.90
N PRO A 22 0.99 -46.44 -2.65
CA PRO A 22 0.17 -45.28 -2.36
C PRO A 22 0.80 -44.07 -3.05
N GLY A 23 0.11 -43.59 -4.09
CA GLY A 23 0.55 -42.46 -4.90
C GLY A 23 0.93 -41.29 -3.99
N GLY A 24 2.16 -40.83 -4.13
CA GLY A 24 2.64 -39.62 -3.48
C GLY A 24 1.67 -38.49 -3.80
N GLU A 25 1.06 -37.96 -2.74
CA GLU A 25 0.24 -36.76 -2.78
C GLU A 25 1.05 -35.66 -3.47
N LEU A 26 0.67 -35.35 -4.70
CA LEU A 26 1.22 -34.24 -5.49
C LEU A 26 0.91 -32.97 -4.68
N MET A 27 1.86 -32.56 -3.84
CA MET A 27 1.83 -31.25 -3.20
C MET A 27 1.83 -30.23 -4.32
N LEU A 28 0.66 -29.66 -4.59
CA LEU A 28 0.49 -28.48 -5.42
C LEU A 28 1.42 -27.42 -4.82
N PHE A 29 2.50 -27.12 -5.52
CA PHE A 29 3.28 -25.93 -5.23
C PHE A 29 2.33 -24.75 -5.41
N ASP A 30 1.93 -24.15 -4.29
CA ASP A 30 1.24 -22.87 -4.25
C ASP A 30 2.06 -21.91 -5.12
N ASP A 31 1.46 -21.42 -6.21
CA ASP A 31 2.15 -20.66 -7.24
C ASP A 31 2.58 -19.25 -6.76
N GLY A 32 2.34 -18.96 -5.48
CA GLY A 32 2.72 -17.73 -4.81
C GLY A 32 1.87 -16.52 -5.21
N SER A 33 0.92 -16.67 -6.15
CA SER A 33 0.10 -15.57 -6.65
C SER A 33 -0.93 -15.12 -5.61
N MET A 34 -1.69 -16.05 -5.05
CA MET A 34 -2.66 -15.79 -3.97
C MET A 34 -1.99 -15.24 -2.70
N THR A 35 -0.79 -15.73 -2.39
CA THR A 35 -0.02 -15.24 -1.25
C THR A 35 0.47 -13.81 -1.48
N ALA A 36 0.79 -13.43 -2.73
CA ALA A 36 1.24 -12.09 -3.09
C ALA A 36 0.13 -11.06 -2.96
N ASP A 37 -1.10 -11.36 -3.41
CA ASP A 37 -2.23 -10.42 -3.34
C ASP A 37 -2.63 -10.12 -1.89
N LYS A 38 -2.67 -11.16 -1.04
CA LYS A 38 -2.93 -10.99 0.40
C LYS A 38 -1.82 -10.20 1.09
N ALA A 39 -0.56 -10.45 0.72
CA ALA A 39 0.58 -9.69 1.25
C ALA A 39 0.56 -8.23 0.82
N GLN A 40 0.19 -7.94 -0.44
CA GLN A 40 0.03 -6.58 -0.94
C GLN A 40 -1.08 -5.82 -0.23
N SER A 41 -2.26 -6.43 -0.10
CA SER A 41 -3.38 -5.82 0.62
C SER A 41 -3.02 -5.52 2.07
N SER A 42 -2.33 -6.45 2.74
CA SER A 42 -1.81 -6.23 4.09
C SER A 42 -0.76 -5.12 4.15
N ALA A 43 0.20 -5.09 3.22
CA ALA A 43 1.24 -4.07 3.16
C ALA A 43 0.65 -2.66 2.91
N MET A 44 -0.29 -2.56 1.97
CA MET A 44 -1.01 -1.34 1.65
C MET A 44 -1.78 -0.81 2.87
N SER A 45 -2.55 -1.67 3.53
CA SER A 45 -3.29 -1.31 4.74
C SER A 45 -2.37 -0.81 5.86
N LEU A 46 -1.20 -1.43 6.05
CA LEU A 46 -0.23 -0.99 7.07
C LEU A 46 0.34 0.40 6.76
N ILE A 47 0.72 0.68 5.51
CA ILE A 47 1.23 2.01 5.14
C ILE A 47 0.13 3.05 5.31
N ILE A 48 -1.06 2.79 4.76
CA ILE A 48 -2.17 3.73 4.83
C ILE A 48 -2.51 4.05 6.28
N ASN A 49 -2.49 3.08 7.19
CA ASN A 49 -2.88 3.26 8.58
C ASN A 49 -1.78 3.84 9.49
N TYR A 50 -0.51 3.51 9.26
CA TYR A 50 0.56 3.75 10.24
C TYR A 50 1.74 4.57 9.73
N ALA A 51 1.89 4.79 8.43
CA ALA A 51 2.97 5.63 7.89
C ALA A 51 2.69 7.13 8.10
N ASP A 52 3.69 7.97 7.83
CA ASP A 52 3.52 9.42 7.73
C ASP A 52 2.34 9.78 6.80
N PRO A 53 1.50 10.79 7.12
CA PRO A 53 0.34 11.13 6.31
C PRO A 53 0.66 11.45 4.84
N VAL A 54 1.81 12.08 4.56
CA VAL A 54 2.24 12.40 3.18
C VAL A 54 2.49 11.11 2.41
N LEU A 55 3.25 10.18 3.00
CA LEU A 55 3.56 8.89 2.40
C LEU A 55 2.34 7.98 2.29
N ALA A 56 1.43 8.03 3.27
CA ALA A 56 0.17 7.28 3.25
C ALA A 56 -0.72 7.74 2.08
N ALA A 57 -0.89 9.05 1.89
CA ALA A 57 -1.64 9.60 0.76
C ALA A 57 -0.97 9.32 -0.59
N GLY A 58 0.35 9.50 -0.67
CA GLY A 58 1.14 9.12 -1.83
C GLY A 58 0.95 7.65 -2.22
N THR A 59 1.07 6.74 -1.26
CA THR A 59 0.94 5.30 -1.49
C THR A 59 -0.49 4.88 -1.83
N ALA A 60 -1.50 5.55 -1.27
CA ALA A 60 -2.91 5.27 -1.59
C ALA A 60 -3.22 5.49 -3.08
N VAL A 61 -2.58 6.48 -3.72
CA VAL A 61 -2.76 6.83 -5.13
C VAL A 61 -1.75 6.13 -6.03
N LEU A 62 -0.47 6.19 -5.69
CA LEU A 62 0.63 5.68 -6.53
C LEU A 62 0.92 4.18 -6.32
N GLY A 63 0.26 3.56 -5.35
CA GLY A 63 0.45 2.15 -5.01
C GLY A 63 1.76 1.88 -4.25
N LEU A 64 2.01 0.59 -3.97
CA LEU A 64 3.23 0.14 -3.28
C LEU A 64 4.50 0.38 -4.11
N GLY A 65 4.38 0.61 -5.42
CA GLY A 65 5.50 0.98 -6.27
C GLY A 65 6.27 2.19 -5.75
N LEU A 66 5.59 3.14 -5.10
CA LEU A 66 6.20 4.36 -4.56
C LEU A 66 7.33 4.06 -3.56
N VAL A 67 7.22 2.95 -2.84
CA VAL A 67 8.16 2.59 -1.76
C VAL A 67 9.01 1.36 -2.09
N VAL A 68 8.52 0.48 -2.97
CA VAL A 68 9.25 -0.73 -3.38
C VAL A 68 10.25 -0.42 -4.50
N LEU A 69 9.91 0.43 -5.47
CA LEU A 69 10.83 0.69 -6.59
C LEU A 69 12.11 1.44 -6.17
N PRO A 70 12.07 2.45 -5.28
CA PRO A 70 13.29 3.06 -4.74
C PRO A 70 14.15 2.07 -3.94
N PHE A 71 13.53 1.16 -3.20
CA PHE A 71 14.24 0.08 -2.51
C PHE A 71 15.02 -0.80 -3.51
N LEU A 72 14.35 -1.24 -4.56
CA LEU A 72 14.96 -2.06 -5.62
C LEU A 72 16.02 -1.29 -6.41
N SER A 73 15.83 0.02 -6.62
CA SER A 73 16.79 0.86 -7.34
C SER A 73 18.12 0.89 -6.61
N LYS A 74 18.11 1.05 -5.29
CA LYS A 74 19.32 1.07 -4.46
C LYS A 74 20.02 -0.28 -4.41
N LEU A 75 19.27 -1.37 -4.28
CA LEU A 75 19.81 -2.73 -4.38
C LEU A 75 20.49 -3.00 -5.74
N ASN A 76 19.94 -2.42 -6.81
CA ASN A 76 20.45 -2.56 -8.17
C ASN A 76 21.40 -1.45 -8.63
N LYS A 77 21.71 -0.49 -7.75
CA LYS A 77 22.54 0.69 -8.06
C LYS A 77 22.03 1.47 -9.28
N LEU A 78 20.71 1.52 -9.43
CA LEU A 78 20.04 2.37 -10.42
C LEU A 78 19.94 3.78 -9.85
N ALA A 79 20.17 4.77 -10.71
CA ALA A 79 20.07 6.19 -10.38
C ALA A 79 19.39 6.93 -11.53
N GLY A 80 18.79 8.08 -11.21
CA GLY A 80 18.13 8.94 -12.19
C GLY A 80 16.61 8.81 -12.20
N GLU A 81 16.00 9.30 -13.28
CA GLU A 81 14.55 9.45 -13.44
C GLU A 81 13.82 8.09 -13.56
N ASP A 82 14.52 7.04 -13.99
CA ASP A 82 13.93 5.72 -14.22
C ASP A 82 13.67 4.91 -12.93
N ILE A 83 13.94 5.46 -11.74
CA ILE A 83 13.74 4.76 -10.45
C ILE A 83 12.30 4.26 -10.28
N PHE A 84 11.32 4.97 -10.84
CA PHE A 84 9.90 4.73 -10.60
C PHE A 84 9.18 3.97 -11.74
N ARG A 85 9.94 3.42 -12.71
CA ARG A 85 9.41 2.68 -13.86
C ARG A 85 9.65 1.18 -13.74
N TYR A 86 8.65 0.34 -14.01
CA TYR A 86 8.82 -1.12 -13.91
C TYR A 86 9.92 -1.66 -14.84
N ARG A 87 10.03 -1.09 -16.04
CA ARG A 87 11.03 -1.50 -17.04
C ARG A 87 12.46 -1.34 -16.54
N ALA A 88 12.74 -0.36 -15.69
CA ALA A 88 14.08 -0.12 -15.15
C ALA A 88 14.53 -1.25 -14.20
N HIS A 89 13.56 -1.91 -13.56
CA HIS A 89 13.76 -2.97 -12.56
C HIS A 89 13.62 -4.38 -13.14
N GLY A 90 13.04 -4.54 -14.33
CA GLY A 90 12.84 -5.84 -14.97
C GLY A 90 14.13 -6.54 -15.42
N GLU A 91 14.06 -7.87 -15.52
CA GLU A 91 15.18 -8.79 -15.80
C GLU A 91 15.99 -8.52 -17.09
N MET A 92 15.47 -7.73 -18.03
CA MET A 92 16.17 -7.41 -19.27
C MET A 92 17.41 -6.53 -19.06
N ASN A 93 17.59 -5.94 -17.88
CA ASN A 93 18.80 -5.20 -17.57
C ASN A 93 19.92 -6.16 -17.15
N SER A 94 20.76 -6.54 -18.12
CA SER A 94 21.84 -7.49 -17.91
C SER A 94 22.86 -7.07 -16.83
N LYS A 95 22.89 -5.77 -16.51
CA LYS A 95 23.83 -5.13 -15.59
C LYS A 95 23.38 -5.13 -14.12
N GLN A 96 22.15 -5.56 -13.82
CA GLN A 96 21.65 -5.54 -12.44
C GLN A 96 22.30 -6.62 -11.56
N PRO A 97 22.84 -6.26 -10.38
CA PRO A 97 23.45 -7.21 -9.47
C PRO A 97 22.43 -8.17 -8.82
N MET A 98 21.22 -7.68 -8.53
CA MET A 98 20.13 -8.44 -7.91
C MET A 98 18.87 -8.33 -8.77
N ARG A 99 18.84 -9.08 -9.87
CA ARG A 99 17.61 -9.33 -10.64
C ARG A 99 16.63 -10.09 -9.75
N LEU A 100 15.66 -9.37 -9.18
CA LEU A 100 14.68 -9.93 -8.24
C LEU A 100 13.33 -10.22 -8.91
N PHE A 101 12.93 -9.36 -9.84
CA PHE A 101 11.60 -9.38 -10.45
C PHE A 101 11.65 -9.20 -11.96
N THR A 102 10.73 -9.87 -12.66
CA THR A 102 10.37 -9.50 -14.03
C THR A 102 9.46 -8.28 -14.04
N GLU A 103 9.37 -7.61 -15.19
CA GLU A 103 8.43 -6.49 -15.35
C GLU A 103 6.96 -6.94 -15.18
N ALA A 104 6.63 -8.16 -15.60
CA ALA A 104 5.31 -8.75 -15.42
C ALA A 104 5.01 -9.03 -13.93
N GLU A 105 5.99 -9.55 -13.18
CA GLU A 105 5.86 -9.76 -11.73
C GLU A 105 5.67 -8.42 -10.99
N LEU A 106 6.37 -7.36 -11.40
CA LEU A 106 6.19 -6.03 -10.81
C LEU A 106 4.77 -5.49 -11.08
N ARG A 107 4.26 -5.61 -12.31
CA ARG A 107 2.89 -5.21 -12.62
C ARG A 107 1.85 -5.99 -11.83
N GLN A 108 2.07 -7.30 -11.67
CA GLN A 108 1.20 -8.13 -10.86
C GLN A 108 1.23 -7.72 -9.39
N ARG A 109 2.40 -7.34 -8.86
CA ARG A 109 2.59 -7.07 -7.43
C ARG A 109 2.35 -5.63 -6.98
N LEU A 110 2.55 -4.67 -7.87
CA LEU A 110 2.58 -3.26 -7.52
C LEU A 110 1.48 -2.46 -8.24
N GLY A 111 0.79 -3.09 -9.20
CA GLY A 111 -0.30 -2.49 -9.96
C GLY A 111 -0.02 -2.44 -11.47
N SER A 112 -1.08 -2.28 -12.26
CA SER A 112 -0.99 -2.27 -13.74
C SER A 112 -0.16 -1.11 -14.31
N LEU A 113 -0.13 0.02 -13.62
CA LEU A 113 0.65 1.21 -13.94
C LEU A 113 1.78 1.38 -12.95
N ASP A 114 2.91 1.88 -13.43
CA ASP A 114 4.01 2.29 -12.55
C ASP A 114 3.82 3.71 -12.03
N VAL A 115 4.60 4.05 -11.02
CA VAL A 115 4.49 5.30 -10.26
C VAL A 115 4.74 6.51 -11.16
N ASP A 116 5.73 6.41 -12.06
CA ASP A 116 6.07 7.48 -13.01
C ASP A 116 4.93 7.74 -14.01
N SER A 117 4.30 6.68 -14.52
CA SER A 117 3.16 6.80 -15.43
C SER A 117 1.97 7.50 -14.77
N VAL A 118 1.66 7.13 -13.52
CA VAL A 118 0.57 7.76 -12.76
C VAL A 118 0.89 9.20 -12.39
N ALA A 119 2.13 9.48 -11.96
CA ALA A 119 2.56 10.84 -11.66
C ALA A 119 2.48 11.73 -12.90
N THR A 120 2.98 11.26 -14.04
CA THR A 120 2.88 11.94 -15.33
C THR A 120 1.42 12.23 -15.67
N GLU A 121 0.52 11.26 -15.50
CA GLU A 121 -0.91 11.44 -15.72
C GLU A 121 -1.52 12.53 -14.82
N ILE A 122 -1.12 12.61 -13.55
CA ILE A 122 -1.62 13.61 -12.59
C ILE A 122 -1.07 15.02 -12.91
N THR A 123 0.17 15.14 -13.37
CA THR A 123 0.86 16.42 -13.64
C THR A 123 0.74 16.90 -15.09
N MET A 124 0.10 16.13 -15.96
CA MET A 124 -0.11 16.50 -17.36
C MET A 124 -1.19 17.58 -17.47
N SER A 125 -0.95 18.60 -18.28
CA SER A 125 -1.97 19.62 -18.60
C SER A 125 -2.96 19.13 -19.64
N THR A 126 -4.14 19.75 -19.66
CA THR A 126 -5.18 19.46 -20.66
C THR A 126 -4.66 19.58 -22.09
N ASN A 127 -3.74 20.51 -22.37
CA ASN A 127 -3.18 20.65 -23.72
C ASN A 127 -2.16 19.56 -24.04
N GLU A 128 -1.30 19.20 -23.09
CA GLU A 128 -0.36 18.09 -23.28
C GLU A 128 -1.12 16.78 -23.49
N LEU A 129 -2.25 16.59 -22.78
CA LEU A 129 -3.15 15.47 -23.02
C LEU A 129 -3.81 15.52 -24.41
N ASP A 130 -4.29 16.69 -24.84
CA ASP A 130 -4.84 16.86 -26.18
C ASP A 130 -3.80 16.56 -27.27
N GLU A 131 -2.57 17.07 -27.13
CA GLU A 131 -1.44 16.79 -28.02
C GLU A 131 -1.09 15.29 -28.01
N HIS A 132 -1.07 14.66 -26.84
CA HIS A 132 -0.86 13.22 -26.70
C HIS A 132 -1.93 12.43 -27.47
N MET A 133 -3.22 12.75 -27.28
CA MET A 133 -4.35 12.13 -27.99
C MET A 133 -4.39 12.43 -29.49
N GLU A 134 -3.75 13.49 -29.97
CA GLU A 134 -3.58 13.77 -31.40
C GLU A 134 -2.44 12.94 -32.02
N SER A 135 -1.42 12.63 -31.23
CA SER A 135 -0.28 11.82 -31.67
C SER A 135 -0.52 10.31 -31.56
N ALA A 136 -1.34 9.88 -30.60
CA ALA A 136 -1.65 8.48 -30.33
C ALA A 136 -2.70 7.92 -31.29
N SER A 137 -2.59 6.63 -31.59
CA SER A 137 -3.66 5.92 -32.29
C SER A 137 -4.88 5.71 -31.39
N MET A 138 -6.02 5.43 -32.01
CA MET A 138 -7.26 5.14 -31.30
C MET A 138 -7.14 3.90 -30.39
N GLU A 139 -6.46 2.87 -30.86
CA GLU A 139 -6.23 1.62 -30.12
C GLU A 139 -5.32 1.86 -28.90
N GLU A 140 -4.24 2.62 -29.06
CA GLU A 140 -3.36 3.00 -27.94
C GLU A 140 -4.11 3.82 -26.89
N THR A 141 -4.96 4.75 -27.31
CA THR A 141 -5.77 5.58 -26.41
C THR A 141 -6.79 4.74 -25.64
N ASP A 142 -7.45 3.78 -26.29
CA ASP A 142 -8.41 2.87 -25.65
C ASP A 142 -7.72 1.93 -24.64
N ASP A 143 -6.54 1.44 -24.96
CA ASP A 143 -5.70 0.66 -24.06
C ASP A 143 -5.24 1.47 -22.84
N GLU A 144 -4.83 2.73 -23.04
CA GLU A 144 -4.50 3.65 -21.94
C GLU A 144 -5.69 3.87 -21.00
N VAL A 145 -6.85 4.21 -21.56
CA VAL A 145 -8.11 4.36 -20.82
C VAL A 145 -8.38 3.13 -19.98
N SER A 146 -8.28 1.95 -20.58
CA SER A 146 -8.52 0.67 -19.92
C SER A 146 -7.53 0.41 -18.77
N ARG A 147 -6.26 0.77 -18.94
CA ARG A 147 -5.24 0.62 -17.87
C ARG A 147 -5.48 1.58 -16.71
N ILE A 148 -5.80 2.84 -16.99
CA ILE A 148 -6.04 3.85 -15.95
C ILE A 148 -7.34 3.54 -15.21
N GLN A 149 -8.39 3.08 -15.89
CA GLN A 149 -9.63 2.66 -15.22
C GLN A 149 -9.40 1.50 -14.22
N LYS A 150 -8.64 0.47 -14.62
CA LYS A 150 -8.27 -0.63 -13.71
C LYS A 150 -7.47 -0.15 -12.50
N TRP A 151 -6.51 0.76 -12.72
CA TRP A 151 -5.74 1.38 -11.65
C TRP A 151 -6.65 2.19 -10.70
N ARG A 152 -7.56 3.00 -11.25
CA ARG A 152 -8.51 3.83 -10.52
C ARG A 152 -9.36 3.02 -9.54
N ASP A 153 -9.83 1.85 -9.97
CA ASP A 153 -10.68 0.99 -9.12
C ASP A 153 -9.90 0.48 -7.90
N SER A 154 -8.61 0.13 -8.07
CA SER A 154 -7.72 -0.20 -6.95
C SER A 154 -7.46 0.99 -6.02
N VAL A 155 -7.22 2.18 -6.58
CA VAL A 155 -6.98 3.40 -5.81
C VAL A 155 -8.19 3.82 -5.00
N ASN A 156 -9.41 3.66 -5.51
CA ASN A 156 -10.61 3.98 -4.76
C ASN A 156 -10.72 3.17 -3.46
N ALA A 157 -10.37 1.88 -3.48
CA ALA A 157 -10.35 1.05 -2.26
C ALA A 157 -9.30 1.55 -1.25
N ASN A 158 -8.12 1.96 -1.74
CA ASN A 158 -7.08 2.54 -0.89
C ASN A 158 -7.50 3.89 -0.30
N LEU A 159 -8.14 4.75 -1.09
CA LEU A 159 -8.64 6.05 -0.63
C LEU A 159 -9.74 5.90 0.41
N LYS A 160 -10.63 4.91 0.28
CA LYS A 160 -11.60 4.58 1.33
C LYS A 160 -10.91 4.28 2.66
N SER A 161 -9.83 3.49 2.62
CA SER A 161 -9.01 3.19 3.81
C SER A 161 -8.33 4.45 4.38
N LEU A 162 -7.81 5.33 3.52
CA LEU A 162 -7.19 6.59 3.94
C LEU A 162 -8.21 7.56 4.56
N GLN A 163 -9.42 7.62 4.00
CA GLN A 163 -10.55 8.40 4.51
C GLN A 163 -11.07 7.86 5.85
N LYS A 164 -11.07 6.53 6.04
CA LYS A 164 -11.33 5.89 7.33
C LYS A 164 -10.32 6.38 8.38
N ARG A 165 -9.03 6.36 8.02
CA ARG A 165 -7.95 6.88 8.89
C ARG A 165 -8.14 8.35 9.20
N SER A 166 -8.50 9.20 8.23
CA SER A 166 -8.69 10.63 8.49
C SER A 166 -9.83 10.90 9.46
N ALA A 167 -10.96 10.19 9.32
CA ALA A 167 -12.08 10.30 10.25
C ALA A 167 -11.72 9.78 11.66
N LEU A 168 -10.97 8.69 11.79
CA LEU A 168 -10.47 8.20 13.08
C LEU A 168 -9.50 9.19 13.74
N ALA A 169 -8.58 9.78 12.96
CA ALA A 169 -7.63 10.78 13.43
C ALA A 169 -8.36 12.03 13.97
N PHE A 170 -9.42 12.48 13.30
CA PHE A 170 -10.27 13.59 13.76
C PHE A 170 -10.88 13.32 15.15
N LEU A 171 -11.38 12.11 15.36
CA LEU A 171 -11.90 11.63 16.65
C LEU A 171 -10.81 11.41 17.71
N GLY A 172 -9.54 11.46 17.33
CA GLY A 172 -8.40 11.19 18.20
C GLY A 172 -8.22 9.70 18.52
N LEU A 173 -8.68 8.83 17.62
CA LEU A 173 -8.71 7.39 17.77
C LEU A 173 -7.63 6.71 16.90
N PRO A 174 -7.01 5.61 17.37
CA PRO A 174 -6.08 4.85 16.53
C PRO A 174 -6.82 4.05 15.43
N PRO A 175 -6.11 3.62 14.36
CA PRO A 175 -6.70 2.93 13.21
C PRO A 175 -7.42 1.60 13.52
N ASP A 176 -7.09 0.98 14.65
CA ASP A 176 -7.64 -0.29 15.14
C ASP A 176 -8.81 -0.12 16.11
N SER A 177 -9.36 1.09 16.23
CA SER A 177 -10.49 1.38 17.12
C SER A 177 -11.77 0.68 16.69
N SER A 178 -12.53 0.17 17.65
CA SER A 178 -13.82 -0.48 17.39
C SER A 178 -14.94 0.54 17.18
N MET A 179 -16.06 0.13 16.58
CA MET A 179 -17.24 0.98 16.43
C MET A 179 -17.83 1.45 17.77
N ASN A 180 -17.61 0.70 18.84
CA ASN A 180 -17.97 1.13 20.19
C ASN A 180 -17.13 2.31 20.66
N ASP A 181 -15.82 2.29 20.40
CA ASP A 181 -14.89 3.38 20.74
C ASP A 181 -15.22 4.64 19.92
N ILE A 182 -15.50 4.46 18.62
CA ILE A 182 -15.95 5.52 17.71
C ILE A 182 -17.22 6.18 18.27
N ASN A 183 -18.24 5.40 18.59
CA ASN A 183 -19.50 5.92 19.11
C ASN A 183 -19.36 6.60 20.49
N ALA A 184 -18.49 6.07 21.35
CA ALA A 184 -18.21 6.67 22.66
C ALA A 184 -17.51 8.03 22.52
N MET A 185 -16.47 8.11 21.69
CA MET A 185 -15.74 9.35 21.43
C MET A 185 -16.57 10.38 20.69
N TYR A 186 -17.37 9.95 19.71
CA TYR A 186 -18.33 10.83 19.03
C TYR A 186 -19.32 11.45 20.02
N LYS A 187 -19.94 10.65 20.89
CA LYS A 187 -20.89 11.17 21.91
C LYS A 187 -20.22 12.20 22.82
N LYS A 188 -18.97 11.95 23.22
CA LYS A 188 -18.19 12.88 24.02
C LYS A 188 -17.94 14.20 23.27
N MET A 189 -17.39 14.14 22.05
CA MET A 189 -17.11 15.33 21.24
C MET A 189 -18.38 16.09 20.87
N ALA A 190 -19.48 15.38 20.58
CA ALA A 190 -20.76 15.99 20.25
C ALA A 190 -21.33 16.81 21.41
N LEU A 191 -21.13 16.37 22.67
CA LEU A 191 -21.54 17.13 23.85
C LEU A 191 -20.66 18.37 24.08
N GLU A 192 -19.39 18.31 23.72
CA GLU A 192 -18.42 19.41 23.86
C GLU A 192 -18.61 20.46 22.75
N LEU A 193 -18.86 20.04 21.51
CA LEU A 193 -18.99 20.90 20.33
C LEU A 193 -20.42 21.35 20.03
N HIS A 194 -21.42 20.96 20.84
CA HIS A 194 -22.81 21.29 20.57
C HIS A 194 -23.06 22.82 20.56
N PRO A 195 -23.71 23.39 19.52
CA PRO A 195 -23.95 24.84 19.44
C PRO A 195 -24.75 25.38 20.62
N ASP A 196 -25.80 24.67 21.08
CA ASP A 196 -26.57 25.07 22.27
C ASP A 196 -25.77 25.12 23.57
N LYS A 197 -24.61 24.45 23.63
CA LYS A 197 -23.71 24.47 24.77
C LYS A 197 -22.54 25.44 24.59
N GLY A 198 -22.57 26.26 23.55
CA GLY A 198 -21.52 27.22 23.20
C GLY A 198 -20.39 26.64 22.36
N GLY A 199 -20.59 25.47 21.74
CA GLY A 199 -19.67 24.90 20.77
C GLY A 199 -19.76 25.57 19.39
N ASP A 200 -18.78 25.28 18.54
CA ASP A 200 -18.69 25.81 17.18
C ASP A 200 -19.55 24.98 16.22
N PRO A 201 -20.57 25.56 15.55
CA PRO A 201 -21.45 24.83 14.65
C PRO A 201 -20.70 24.21 13.46
N GLU A 202 -19.64 24.84 12.96
CA GLU A 202 -18.86 24.31 11.83
C GLU A 202 -18.13 23.03 12.22
N LYS A 203 -17.52 23.00 13.41
CA LYS A 203 -16.85 21.81 13.94
C LYS A 203 -17.82 20.69 14.31
N PHE A 204 -19.04 21.05 14.70
CA PHE A 204 -20.08 20.07 14.96
C PHE A 204 -20.57 19.41 13.67
N GLN A 205 -20.74 20.18 12.59
CA GLN A 205 -21.05 19.64 11.26
C GLN A 205 -19.92 18.72 10.77
N GLU A 206 -18.66 19.15 10.88
CA GLU A 206 -17.51 18.31 10.52
C GLU A 206 -17.49 16.99 11.32
N LEU A 207 -17.78 17.03 12.63
CA LEU A 207 -17.90 15.83 13.47
C LEU A 207 -19.00 14.88 12.98
N GLN A 208 -20.14 15.41 12.52
CA GLN A 208 -21.22 14.60 11.93
C GLN A 208 -20.76 13.93 10.63
N GLU A 209 -20.15 14.70 9.72
CA GLU A 209 -19.62 14.20 8.46
C GLU A 209 -18.58 13.08 8.67
N MET A 210 -17.68 13.22 9.65
CA MET A 210 -16.69 12.19 9.96
C MET A 210 -17.32 10.89 10.48
N LYS A 211 -18.38 10.98 11.29
CA LYS A 211 -19.08 9.80 11.80
C LYS A 211 -19.87 9.10 10.70
N GLU A 212 -20.58 9.87 9.86
CA GLU A 212 -21.32 9.34 8.72
C GLU A 212 -20.38 8.58 7.80
N ARG A 213 -19.25 9.19 7.44
CA ARG A 213 -18.19 8.55 6.65
C ARG A 213 -17.70 7.23 7.24
N LEU A 214 -17.49 7.14 8.56
CA LEU A 214 -17.09 5.89 9.20
C LEU A 214 -18.18 4.81 9.15
N THR A 215 -19.44 5.23 9.28
CA THR A 215 -20.60 4.31 9.24
C THR A 215 -20.80 3.77 7.83
N ASP A 216 -20.66 4.61 6.80
CA ASP A 216 -20.81 4.19 5.40
C ASP A 216 -19.68 3.26 4.97
N LEU A 217 -18.45 3.53 5.42
CA LEU A 217 -17.32 2.64 5.15
C LEU A 217 -17.46 1.29 5.87
N GLU A 218 -18.08 1.24 7.05
CA GLU A 218 -18.35 -0.01 7.76
C GLU A 218 -19.43 -0.84 7.05
N LYS A 219 -20.49 -0.20 6.55
CA LYS A 219 -21.51 -0.87 5.71
C LYS A 219 -20.91 -1.44 4.44
N ASP A 220 -20.05 -0.69 3.76
CA ASP A 220 -19.34 -1.15 2.56
C ASP A 220 -18.47 -2.39 2.86
N ASP A 221 -17.80 -2.43 4.02
CA ASP A 221 -16.99 -3.56 4.48
C ASP A 221 -17.87 -4.80 4.77
N GLU A 222 -19.07 -4.62 5.33
CA GLU A 222 -20.03 -5.69 5.63
C GLU A 222 -20.76 -6.23 4.38
N GLU A 223 -21.15 -5.34 3.46
CA GLU A 223 -21.86 -5.66 2.23
C GLU A 223 -20.95 -6.14 1.10
N GLY A 224 -19.62 -6.16 1.33
CA GLY A 224 -18.55 -6.57 0.43
C GLY A 224 -18.57 -8.02 -0.08
N LYS A 225 -19.72 -8.70 -0.06
CA LYS A 225 -19.92 -9.99 -0.73
C LYS A 225 -20.90 -10.01 -1.89
N ASP A 226 -21.83 -9.07 -2.04
CA ASP A 226 -22.72 -9.05 -3.21
C ASP A 226 -23.35 -7.67 -3.44
N GLY A 227 -22.90 -7.00 -4.50
CA GLY A 227 -23.71 -6.00 -5.18
C GLY A 227 -23.57 -4.55 -4.68
N LYS A 228 -22.97 -3.73 -5.53
CA LYS A 228 -23.16 -2.28 -5.64
C LYS A 228 -24.58 -1.88 -5.22
N LYS A 229 -24.74 -1.29 -4.04
CA LYS A 229 -25.93 -0.52 -3.67
C LYS A 229 -25.57 0.94 -3.66
N ASP A 230 -26.23 1.64 -4.57
CA ASP A 230 -26.32 3.08 -4.58
C ASP A 230 -26.99 3.52 -3.26
N ASN A 231 -26.47 4.61 -2.68
CA ASN A 231 -26.96 5.20 -1.43
C ASN A 231 -28.49 5.33 -1.42
N GLU A 232 -29.10 5.20 -0.25
CA GLU A 232 -30.47 5.66 0.03
C GLU A 232 -30.52 7.19 -0.07
N GLU A 233 -30.35 7.73 -1.28
CA GLU A 233 -30.81 9.06 -1.66
C GLU A 233 -32.33 8.98 -1.92
N ASP A 234 -33.04 10.08 -1.69
CA ASP A 234 -34.48 10.19 -1.95
C ASP A 234 -34.82 9.60 -3.34
N PRO A 235 -35.78 8.66 -3.48
CA PRO A 235 -36.07 8.02 -4.76
C PRO A 235 -36.34 9.00 -5.92
N GLU A 236 -36.78 10.23 -5.62
CA GLU A 236 -36.92 11.29 -6.63
C GLU A 236 -35.57 11.82 -7.16
N ASP A 237 -34.53 11.90 -6.32
CA ASP A 237 -33.18 12.32 -6.71
C ASP A 237 -32.40 11.21 -7.43
N GLU A 238 -32.62 9.95 -7.05
CA GLU A 238 -32.00 8.80 -7.72
C GLU A 238 -32.51 8.65 -9.17
N GLU A 239 -33.81 8.83 -9.39
CA GLU A 239 -34.41 8.78 -10.74
C GLU A 239 -33.91 9.93 -11.62
N ALA A 240 -33.82 11.15 -11.08
CA ALA A 240 -33.28 12.32 -11.79
C ALA A 240 -31.81 12.12 -12.18
N ARG A 241 -31.00 11.54 -11.30
CA ARG A 241 -29.60 11.22 -11.55
C ARG A 241 -29.44 10.13 -12.61
N LYS A 242 -30.22 9.05 -12.53
CA LYS A 242 -30.27 7.99 -13.55
C LYS A 242 -30.69 8.52 -14.91
N LEU A 243 -31.66 9.45 -14.96
CA LEU A 243 -32.10 10.08 -16.19
C LEU A 243 -30.96 10.90 -16.81
N LYS A 244 -30.27 11.71 -16.00
CA LYS A 244 -29.13 12.51 -16.43
C LYS A 244 -27.96 11.66 -16.90
N GLU A 245 -27.61 10.59 -16.18
CA GLU A 245 -26.57 9.65 -16.59
C GLU A 245 -26.90 8.97 -17.93
N LYS A 246 -28.17 8.58 -18.10
CA LYS A 246 -28.64 8.00 -19.35
C LYS A 246 -28.61 9.00 -20.50
N GLU A 247 -29.01 10.25 -20.28
CA GLU A 247 -28.91 11.32 -21.29
C GLU A 247 -27.45 11.60 -21.68
N GLU A 248 -26.54 11.67 -20.69
CA GLU A 248 -25.10 11.83 -20.94
C GLU A 248 -24.50 10.63 -21.69
N GLU A 249 -24.94 9.41 -21.39
CA GLU A 249 -24.51 8.20 -22.08
C GLU A 249 -25.03 8.14 -23.52
N GLU A 250 -26.31 8.48 -23.74
CA GLU A 250 -26.88 8.61 -25.08
C GLU A 250 -26.16 9.68 -25.90
N GLU A 251 -25.81 10.82 -25.29
CA GLU A 251 -25.00 11.86 -25.94
C GLU A 251 -23.60 11.34 -26.29
N LYS A 252 -22.92 10.63 -25.36
CA LYS A 252 -21.62 9.99 -25.62
C LYS A 252 -21.70 8.98 -26.76
N ASN A 253 -22.81 8.25 -26.89
CA ASN A 253 -23.04 7.28 -27.96
C ASN A 253 -23.36 7.91 -29.32
N ARG A 254 -23.80 9.17 -29.37
CA ARG A 254 -24.03 9.92 -30.63
C ARG A 254 -22.74 10.43 -31.27
N LEU A 255 -21.65 10.51 -30.49
CA LEU A 255 -20.35 10.96 -30.98
C LEU A 255 -19.70 9.92 -31.91
N PRO A 256 -18.95 10.36 -32.94
CA PRO A 256 -18.07 9.46 -33.70
C PRO A 256 -17.13 8.69 -32.76
N PRO A 257 -16.75 7.43 -33.08
CA PRO A 257 -15.92 6.61 -32.20
C PRO A 257 -14.63 7.28 -31.70
N ASN A 258 -13.96 8.05 -32.58
CA ASN A 258 -12.76 8.81 -32.22
C ASN A 258 -13.04 9.88 -31.15
N GLU A 259 -14.11 10.66 -31.31
CA GLU A 259 -14.48 11.70 -30.36
C GLU A 259 -14.95 11.11 -29.03
N ARG A 260 -15.60 9.95 -29.07
CA ARG A 260 -16.00 9.21 -27.86
C ARG A 260 -14.79 8.76 -27.05
N ILE A 261 -13.77 8.19 -27.68
CA ILE A 261 -12.55 7.73 -27.00
C ILE A 261 -11.76 8.92 -26.44
N LYS A 262 -11.64 10.02 -27.19
CA LYS A 262 -11.01 11.25 -26.68
C LYS A 262 -11.74 11.81 -25.45
N LYS A 263 -13.09 11.88 -25.50
CA LYS A 263 -13.90 12.30 -24.34
C LYS A 263 -13.69 11.38 -23.14
N LEU A 264 -13.65 10.07 -23.36
CA LEU A 264 -13.41 9.09 -22.30
C LEU A 264 -12.00 9.22 -21.70
N ARG A 265 -10.98 9.47 -22.52
CA ARG A 265 -9.61 9.70 -22.07
C ARG A 265 -9.48 10.96 -21.22
N MET A 266 -10.16 12.04 -21.61
CA MET A 266 -10.28 13.27 -20.83
C MET A 266 -10.99 13.05 -19.49
N ASP A 267 -12.14 12.37 -19.51
CA ASP A 267 -12.90 12.03 -18.30
C ASP A 267 -12.03 11.21 -17.30
N VAL A 268 -11.22 10.29 -17.82
CA VAL A 268 -10.31 9.45 -17.02
C VAL A 268 -9.15 10.26 -16.43
N HIS A 269 -8.59 11.20 -17.19
CA HIS A 269 -7.58 12.13 -16.70
C HIS A 269 -8.11 13.00 -15.57
N ASP A 270 -9.25 13.68 -15.77
CA ASP A 270 -9.88 14.53 -14.76
C ASP A 270 -10.18 13.77 -13.46
N ASN A 271 -10.65 12.53 -13.59
CA ASN A 271 -10.88 11.66 -12.45
C ASN A 271 -9.57 11.32 -11.72
N THR A 272 -8.48 11.08 -12.45
CA THR A 272 -7.16 10.79 -11.88
C THR A 272 -6.65 11.96 -11.04
N VAL A 273 -6.76 13.18 -11.56
CA VAL A 273 -6.41 14.41 -10.81
C VAL A 273 -7.29 14.57 -9.56
N ARG A 274 -8.60 14.31 -9.65
CA ARG A 274 -9.52 14.37 -8.50
C ARG A 274 -9.19 13.37 -7.41
N LEU A 275 -8.72 12.17 -7.76
CA LEU A 275 -8.29 11.17 -6.78
C LEU A 275 -7.09 11.67 -5.97
N TRP A 276 -6.12 12.30 -6.62
CA TRP A 276 -4.98 12.91 -5.95
C TRP A 276 -5.40 14.03 -4.98
N GLU A 277 -6.29 14.94 -5.41
CA GLU A 277 -6.78 16.01 -4.54
C GLU A 277 -7.59 15.46 -3.34
N ARG A 278 -8.35 14.37 -3.52
CA ARG A 278 -9.02 13.66 -2.42
C ARG A 278 -8.03 13.07 -1.42
N ALA A 279 -6.93 12.49 -1.93
CA ALA A 279 -5.85 11.97 -1.08
C ALA A 279 -5.20 13.09 -0.26
N LYS A 280 -4.90 14.23 -0.90
CA LYS A 280 -4.36 15.42 -0.21
C LYS A 280 -5.31 15.96 0.85
N LYS A 281 -6.60 16.06 0.56
CA LYS A 281 -7.60 16.44 1.56
C LYS A 281 -7.57 15.49 2.76
N SER A 282 -7.55 14.18 2.53
CA SER A 282 -7.50 13.18 3.60
C SER A 282 -6.19 13.26 4.41
N ARG A 283 -5.06 13.53 3.75
CA ARG A 283 -3.77 13.81 4.41
C ARG A 283 -3.87 15.02 5.34
N ASP A 284 -4.41 16.12 4.85
CA ASP A 284 -4.50 17.37 5.61
C ASP A 284 -5.43 17.20 6.83
N GLU A 285 -6.52 16.44 6.68
CA GLU A 285 -7.41 16.00 7.77
C GLU A 285 -6.68 15.13 8.81
N ILE A 286 -5.79 14.22 8.40
CA ILE A 286 -5.00 13.38 9.32
C ILE A 286 -3.97 14.21 10.10
N VAL A 287 -3.33 15.19 9.45
CA VAL A 287 -2.32 16.03 10.08
C VAL A 287 -2.95 16.86 11.20
N GLY A 288 -4.05 17.57 10.91
CA GLY A 288 -4.96 18.21 11.87
C GLY A 288 -4.34 18.94 13.08
N ASP A 289 -5.18 19.33 14.05
CA ASP A 289 -4.72 19.98 15.30
C ASP A 289 -4.21 18.96 16.34
N LYS A 290 -4.61 17.70 16.21
CA LYS A 290 -4.28 16.62 17.14
C LYS A 290 -3.23 15.72 16.51
N ASN A 291 -1.95 16.04 16.72
CA ASN A 291 -0.83 15.20 16.31
C ASN A 291 -0.90 13.81 16.96
N LEU A 292 -1.61 12.87 16.33
CA LEU A 292 -1.51 11.45 16.67
C LEU A 292 -0.14 10.96 16.24
N LYS A 293 0.64 10.46 17.21
CA LYS A 293 1.91 9.82 16.90
C LYS A 293 1.64 8.55 16.10
N SER A 294 2.36 8.36 15.00
CA SER A 294 2.34 7.12 14.24
C SER A 294 2.76 5.94 15.13
N ASN A 295 1.99 4.85 15.07
CA ASN A 295 2.33 3.61 15.76
C ASN A 295 3.00 2.65 14.78
N ALA A 296 4.33 2.58 14.82
CA ALA A 296 5.10 1.70 13.93
C ALA A 296 5.00 0.19 14.29
N GLN A 297 4.47 -0.14 15.47
CA GLN A 297 4.56 -1.49 16.01
C GLN A 297 3.88 -2.57 15.16
N PRO A 298 2.71 -2.35 14.52
CA PRO A 298 2.09 -3.35 13.66
C PRO A 298 2.98 -3.75 12.48
N ALA A 299 3.57 -2.78 11.79
CA ALA A 299 4.50 -3.01 10.68
C ALA A 299 5.77 -3.74 11.16
N LEU A 300 6.34 -3.32 12.29
CA LEU A 300 7.53 -3.96 12.87
C LEU A 300 7.27 -5.40 13.36
N ASN A 301 6.07 -5.69 13.88
CA ASN A 301 5.71 -7.05 14.29
C ASN A 301 5.68 -7.99 13.09
N ILE A 302 5.10 -7.56 11.97
CA ILE A 302 5.05 -8.34 10.73
C ILE A 302 6.47 -8.55 10.18
N LEU A 303 7.32 -7.52 10.20
CA LEU A 303 8.73 -7.66 9.84
C LEU A 303 9.44 -8.70 10.70
N ARG A 304 9.30 -8.65 12.03
CA ARG A 304 9.95 -9.59 12.95
C ARG A 304 9.49 -11.02 12.66
N LEU A 305 8.18 -11.25 12.55
CA LEU A 305 7.62 -12.57 12.23
C LEU A 305 8.14 -13.10 10.88
N PHE A 306 8.18 -12.25 9.85
CA PHE A 306 8.73 -12.61 8.55
C PHE A 306 10.21 -13.01 8.65
N VAL A 307 11.04 -12.17 9.30
CA VAL A 307 12.47 -12.42 9.48
C VAL A 307 12.72 -13.70 10.29
N GLU A 308 12.05 -13.87 11.41
CA GLU A 308 12.22 -15.05 12.28
C GLU A 308 11.85 -16.34 11.57
N ARG A 309 10.69 -16.36 10.87
CA ARG A 309 10.24 -17.51 10.10
C ARG A 309 11.22 -17.84 8.99
N PHE A 310 11.66 -16.85 8.22
CA PHE A 310 12.59 -17.05 7.11
C PHE A 310 13.95 -17.57 7.61
N VAL A 311 14.47 -17.02 8.71
CA VAL A 311 15.74 -17.47 9.30
C VAL A 311 15.61 -18.92 9.79
N ALA A 312 14.50 -19.28 10.42
CA ALA A 312 14.27 -20.62 10.94
C ALA A 312 14.15 -21.68 9.83
N SER A 313 13.47 -21.37 8.72
CA SER A 313 13.26 -22.33 7.63
C SER A 313 14.40 -22.35 6.60
N GLU A 314 14.88 -21.18 6.18
CA GLU A 314 15.79 -21.05 5.03
C GLU A 314 17.26 -20.92 5.42
N ILE A 315 17.57 -20.18 6.50
CA ILE A 315 18.96 -19.90 6.89
C ILE A 315 19.53 -20.99 7.78
N LYS A 316 18.71 -21.59 8.66
CA LYS A 316 19.15 -22.69 9.54
C LYS A 316 19.59 -23.93 8.75
N THR A 317 19.01 -24.14 7.55
CA THR A 317 19.32 -25.26 6.66
C THR A 317 20.51 -24.98 5.73
N LEU A 318 21.05 -23.76 5.74
CA LEU A 318 22.20 -23.37 4.93
C LEU A 318 23.49 -24.03 5.46
N ARG A 319 24.25 -24.65 4.54
CA ARG A 319 25.57 -25.22 4.85
C ARG A 319 26.56 -24.11 5.19
N HIS A 320 27.52 -24.40 6.07
CA HIS A 320 28.61 -23.48 6.36
C HIS A 320 29.46 -23.25 5.10
N ASP A 321 29.91 -22.00 4.92
CA ASP A 321 30.74 -21.54 3.79
C ASP A 321 30.09 -21.66 2.39
N ASP A 322 28.77 -21.91 2.33
CA ASP A 322 28.01 -21.97 1.08
C ASP A 322 27.59 -20.58 0.59
N THR A 323 28.53 -19.89 -0.07
CA THR A 323 28.31 -18.54 -0.62
C THR A 323 27.17 -18.51 -1.63
N ARG A 324 27.07 -19.53 -2.50
CA ARG A 324 26.05 -19.58 -3.56
C ARG A 324 24.66 -19.82 -2.95
N GLY A 325 24.56 -20.73 -1.99
CA GLY A 325 23.34 -20.96 -1.23
C GLY A 325 22.91 -19.71 -0.48
N ALA A 326 23.84 -19.01 0.17
CA ALA A 326 23.57 -17.76 0.88
C ALA A 326 23.02 -16.68 -0.04
N GLU A 327 23.61 -16.51 -1.23
CA GLU A 327 23.10 -15.59 -2.24
C GLU A 327 21.69 -15.96 -2.71
N ALA A 328 21.43 -17.23 -2.97
CA ALA A 328 20.10 -17.70 -3.36
C ALA A 328 19.06 -17.42 -2.25
N LYS A 329 19.42 -17.64 -0.97
CA LYS A 329 18.54 -17.32 0.17
C LYS A 329 18.34 -15.81 0.33
N LEU A 330 19.36 -14.98 0.12
CA LEU A 330 19.21 -13.52 0.15
C LEU A 330 18.25 -13.03 -0.93
N ARG A 331 18.40 -13.52 -2.17
CA ARG A 331 17.49 -13.18 -3.27
C ARG A 331 16.05 -13.61 -2.95
N LYS A 332 15.86 -14.82 -2.41
CA LYS A 332 14.55 -15.30 -1.99
C LYS A 332 13.94 -14.43 -0.88
N PHE A 333 14.73 -14.03 0.12
CA PHE A 333 14.30 -13.14 1.19
C PHE A 333 13.81 -11.81 0.64
N LEU A 334 14.60 -11.18 -0.23
CA LEU A 334 14.24 -9.91 -0.86
C LEU A 334 13.00 -10.04 -1.76
N LYS A 335 12.91 -11.11 -2.56
CA LYS A 335 11.77 -11.35 -3.43
C LYS A 335 10.47 -11.55 -2.64
N GLN A 336 10.52 -12.19 -1.48
CA GLN A 336 9.35 -12.44 -0.64
C GLN A 336 8.99 -11.28 0.30
N GLY A 337 9.99 -10.48 0.69
CA GLY A 337 9.85 -9.47 1.74
C GLY A 337 9.92 -8.02 1.28
N ALA A 338 10.09 -7.71 -0.01
CA ALA A 338 10.32 -6.35 -0.49
C ALA A 338 9.28 -5.34 0.04
N GLU A 339 7.98 -5.68 -0.04
CA GLU A 339 6.89 -4.85 0.46
C GLU A 339 6.96 -4.68 1.97
N ILE A 340 7.14 -5.78 2.73
CA ILE A 340 7.22 -5.76 4.20
C ILE A 340 8.40 -4.89 4.66
N LEU A 341 9.54 -5.01 3.99
CA LEU A 341 10.76 -4.23 4.28
C LEU A 341 10.51 -2.75 4.03
N SER A 342 9.94 -2.38 2.88
CA SER A 342 9.61 -0.99 2.56
C SER A 342 8.58 -0.42 3.56
N VAL A 343 7.48 -1.13 3.82
CA VAL A 343 6.43 -0.73 4.79
C VAL A 343 7.03 -0.47 6.18
N ALA A 344 7.86 -1.40 6.67
CA ALA A 344 8.48 -1.25 7.98
C ALA A 344 9.48 -0.10 8.02
N ALA A 345 10.23 0.13 6.93
CA ALA A 345 11.15 1.25 6.81
C ALA A 345 10.43 2.61 6.88
N LEU A 346 9.25 2.73 6.26
CA LEU A 346 8.41 3.92 6.35
C LEU A 346 7.85 4.14 7.76
N ALA A 347 7.54 3.07 8.47
CA ALA A 347 6.98 3.15 9.82
C ALA A 347 8.06 3.52 10.86
N ASP A 348 9.20 2.84 10.84
CA ASP A 348 10.36 3.12 11.68
C ASP A 348 11.63 2.53 11.04
N VAL A 349 12.40 3.41 10.39
CA VAL A 349 13.63 3.03 9.68
C VAL A 349 14.67 2.44 10.64
N GLN A 350 14.83 2.98 11.85
CA GLN A 350 15.88 2.55 12.77
C GLN A 350 15.58 1.17 13.35
N ALA A 351 14.34 0.93 13.78
CA ALA A 351 13.91 -0.38 14.26
C ALA A 351 13.98 -1.45 13.15
N THR A 352 13.65 -1.08 11.91
CA THR A 352 13.76 -1.95 10.74
C THR A 352 15.21 -2.33 10.47
N LEU A 353 16.12 -1.36 10.40
CA LEU A 353 17.56 -1.60 10.22
C LEU A 353 18.14 -2.49 11.32
N SER A 354 17.80 -2.21 12.59
CA SER A 354 18.23 -3.03 13.72
C SER A 354 17.73 -4.47 13.61
N THR A 355 16.46 -4.66 13.24
CA THR A 355 15.86 -5.99 13.09
C THR A 355 16.59 -6.80 12.02
N LEU A 356 16.84 -6.18 10.85
CA LEU A 356 17.55 -6.84 9.75
C LEU A 356 19.01 -7.12 10.08
N ALA A 357 19.71 -6.16 10.67
CA ALA A 357 21.12 -6.32 11.04
C ALA A 357 21.32 -7.48 12.01
N MET A 358 20.52 -7.52 13.09
CA MET A 358 20.68 -8.48 14.18
C MET A 358 20.12 -9.85 13.86
N HIS A 359 18.91 -9.92 13.29
CA HIS A 359 18.20 -11.19 13.18
C HIS A 359 18.42 -11.88 11.83
N PHE A 360 18.65 -11.13 10.75
CA PHE A 360 18.84 -11.68 9.41
C PHE A 360 20.32 -11.64 8.96
N ASN A 361 20.88 -10.44 8.77
CA ASN A 361 22.21 -10.24 8.18
C ASN A 361 23.31 -10.95 8.96
N TYR A 362 23.35 -10.78 10.28
CA TYR A 362 24.34 -11.45 11.13
C TYR A 362 24.32 -12.98 10.94
N ARG A 363 23.13 -13.59 10.89
CA ARG A 363 22.96 -15.04 10.74
C ARG A 363 23.40 -15.52 9.36
N LEU A 364 22.99 -14.81 8.30
CA LEU A 364 23.35 -15.14 6.93
C LEU A 364 24.85 -15.00 6.68
N ILE A 365 25.47 -13.92 7.18
CA ILE A 365 26.91 -13.66 7.05
C ILE A 365 27.70 -14.71 7.83
N ALA A 366 27.33 -14.99 9.10
CA ALA A 366 28.01 -15.98 9.93
C ALA A 366 27.95 -17.40 9.34
N ARG A 367 26.89 -17.74 8.61
CA ARG A 367 26.77 -19.02 7.92
C ARG A 367 27.56 -19.08 6.62
N SER A 368 27.56 -18.01 5.84
CA SER A 368 28.20 -17.98 4.53
C SER A 368 29.71 -17.75 4.57
N GLY A 369 30.24 -17.10 5.61
CA GLY A 369 31.66 -16.72 5.70
C GLY A 369 32.13 -15.76 4.61
N SER A 370 31.23 -15.28 3.73
CA SER A 370 31.57 -14.62 2.48
C SER A 370 31.60 -13.09 2.63
N PRO A 371 32.69 -12.42 2.22
CA PRO A 371 32.75 -10.96 2.19
C PRO A 371 31.74 -10.37 1.18
N ASP A 372 31.43 -11.08 0.10
CA ASP A 372 30.46 -10.63 -0.90
C ASP A 372 29.04 -10.59 -0.33
N ILE A 373 28.66 -11.61 0.44
CA ILE A 373 27.37 -11.63 1.14
C ILE A 373 27.30 -10.51 2.18
N LYS A 374 28.38 -10.25 2.91
CA LYS A 374 28.46 -9.12 3.84
C LYS A 374 28.23 -7.78 3.13
N ASN A 375 28.84 -7.57 1.96
CA ASN A 375 28.66 -6.36 1.17
C ASN A 375 27.22 -6.22 0.65
N LYS A 376 26.60 -7.32 0.18
CA LYS A 376 25.18 -7.32 -0.23
C LYS A 376 24.23 -7.04 0.94
N CYS A 377 24.51 -7.58 2.12
CA CYS A 377 23.78 -7.26 3.35
C CYS A 377 23.93 -5.78 3.78
N ALA A 378 25.10 -5.18 3.56
CA ALA A 378 25.31 -3.76 3.79
C ALA A 378 24.49 -2.91 2.81
N ALA A 379 24.50 -3.25 1.52
CA ALA A 379 23.68 -2.60 0.50
C ALA A 379 22.17 -2.73 0.78
N LEU A 380 21.73 -3.85 1.38
CA LEU A 380 20.35 -4.01 1.86
C LEU A 380 20.00 -2.98 2.94
N LEU A 381 20.86 -2.79 3.93
CA LEU A 381 20.62 -1.81 5.00
C LEU A 381 20.62 -0.38 4.46
N GLU A 382 21.54 -0.05 3.55
CA GLU A 382 21.57 1.24 2.86
C GLU A 382 20.27 1.48 2.08
N ALA A 383 19.83 0.50 1.28
CA ALA A 383 18.59 0.57 0.52
C ALA A 383 17.38 0.82 1.44
N VAL A 384 17.25 0.07 2.54
CA VAL A 384 16.17 0.27 3.53
C VAL A 384 16.22 1.67 4.17
N GLY A 385 17.42 2.18 4.45
CA GLY A 385 17.61 3.48 5.07
C GLY A 385 17.15 4.66 4.21
N GLU A 386 17.22 4.53 2.89
CA GLU A 386 16.96 5.62 1.94
C GLU A 386 15.54 5.64 1.37
N VAL A 387 14.75 4.56 1.53
CA VAL A 387 13.40 4.46 0.97
C VAL A 387 12.50 5.65 1.36
N PRO A 388 12.37 6.03 2.65
CA PRO A 388 11.45 7.12 3.03
C PRO A 388 11.84 8.44 2.36
N GLN A 389 13.13 8.78 2.36
CA GLN A 389 13.63 10.02 1.77
C GLN A 389 13.37 10.09 0.25
N LEU A 390 13.59 9.00 -0.48
CA LEU A 390 13.36 8.97 -1.93
C LEU A 390 11.87 9.08 -2.27
N ALA A 391 11.00 8.42 -1.50
CA ALA A 391 9.56 8.52 -1.68
C ALA A 391 9.05 9.94 -1.39
N GLU A 392 9.51 10.56 -0.30
CA GLU A 392 9.17 11.95 0.03
C GLU A 392 9.66 12.95 -1.03
N GLN A 393 10.90 12.81 -1.49
CA GLN A 393 11.46 13.67 -2.55
C GLN A 393 10.65 13.57 -3.84
N PHE A 394 10.24 12.36 -4.22
CA PHE A 394 9.40 12.15 -5.39
C PHE A 394 8.04 12.85 -5.24
N LEU A 395 7.36 12.68 -4.10
CA LEU A 395 6.07 13.35 -3.85
C LEU A 395 6.20 14.87 -3.84
N GLN A 396 7.26 15.42 -3.24
CA GLN A 396 7.53 16.85 -3.24
C GLN A 396 7.77 17.40 -4.66
N GLN A 397 8.51 16.67 -5.49
CA GLN A 397 8.72 17.04 -6.89
C GLN A 397 7.39 17.05 -7.65
N MET A 398 6.60 15.99 -7.53
CA MET A 398 5.29 15.88 -8.18
C MET A 398 4.33 17.00 -7.74
N GLU A 399 4.30 17.37 -6.46
CA GLU A 399 3.51 18.50 -5.97
C GLU A 399 3.99 19.84 -6.50
N THR A 400 5.31 20.01 -6.67
CA THR A 400 5.91 21.20 -7.27
C THR A 400 5.52 21.31 -8.74
N ASP A 401 5.61 20.21 -9.49
CA ASP A 401 5.23 20.16 -10.91
C ASP A 401 3.75 20.50 -11.11
N LEU A 402 2.88 19.98 -10.24
CA LEU A 402 1.45 20.31 -10.26
C LEU A 402 1.17 21.78 -9.92
N ALA A 403 1.92 22.38 -8.98
CA ALA A 403 1.81 23.80 -8.67
C ALA A 403 2.25 24.67 -9.85
N ASP A 404 3.38 24.34 -10.46
CA ASP A 404 3.91 25.02 -11.65
C ASP A 404 2.95 24.90 -12.83
N GLN A 405 2.35 23.73 -13.04
CA GLN A 405 1.32 23.52 -14.05
C GLN A 405 0.11 24.43 -13.85
N LYS A 406 -0.46 24.47 -12.63
CA LYS A 406 -1.59 25.36 -12.31
C LYS A 406 -1.24 26.83 -12.55
N ASP A 407 -0.01 27.23 -12.24
CA ASP A 407 0.49 28.58 -12.50
C ASP A 407 0.67 28.89 -13.99
N ARG A 408 1.17 27.94 -14.79
CA ARG A 408 1.24 28.06 -16.26
C ARG A 408 -0.15 28.20 -16.87
N ASP A 409 -1.12 27.40 -16.42
CA ASP A 409 -2.50 27.46 -16.89
C ASP A 409 -3.18 28.77 -16.52
N ARG A 410 -2.96 29.27 -15.29
CA ARG A 410 -3.44 30.60 -14.87
C ARG A 410 -2.89 31.70 -15.78
N ARG A 411 -1.58 31.74 -16.00
CA ARG A 411 -0.93 32.73 -16.87
C ARG A 411 -1.42 32.65 -18.32
N ARG A 412 -1.66 31.44 -18.83
CA ARG A 412 -2.22 31.24 -20.17
C ARG A 412 -3.65 31.77 -20.28
N LYS A 413 -4.52 31.47 -19.30
CA LYS A 413 -5.89 32.00 -19.25
C LYS A 413 -5.90 33.53 -19.15
N GLU A 414 -5.01 34.11 -18.34
CA GLU A 414 -4.85 35.56 -18.23
C GLU A 414 -4.39 36.19 -19.56
N ARG A 415 -3.45 35.55 -20.28
CA ARG A 415 -3.00 36.01 -21.60
C ARG A 415 -4.12 35.97 -22.63
N LEU A 416 -4.86 34.87 -22.72
CA LEU A 416 -6.01 34.75 -23.63
C LEU A 416 -7.10 35.79 -23.32
N ALA A 417 -7.38 36.02 -22.04
CA ALA A 417 -8.32 37.07 -21.62
C ALA A 417 -7.81 38.48 -21.96
N ALA A 418 -6.50 38.73 -21.88
CA ALA A 418 -5.90 40.00 -22.27
C ALA A 418 -5.96 40.23 -23.78
N GLU A 419 -5.59 39.23 -24.58
CA GLU A 419 -5.70 39.25 -26.05
C GLU A 419 -7.16 39.49 -26.49
N GLN A 420 -8.12 38.85 -25.83
CA GLN A 420 -9.54 39.08 -26.11
C GLN A 420 -9.98 40.52 -25.79
N ARG A 421 -9.56 41.07 -24.64
CA ARG A 421 -9.84 42.49 -24.32
C ARG A 421 -9.20 43.44 -25.31
N GLU A 422 -8.02 43.12 -25.82
CA GLU A 422 -7.35 43.92 -26.85
C GLU A 422 -8.13 43.90 -28.18
N ARG A 423 -8.64 42.73 -28.60
CA ARG A 423 -9.51 42.61 -29.78
C ARG A 423 -10.80 43.40 -29.62
N GLU A 424 -11.46 43.26 -28.46
CA GLU A 424 -12.68 43.99 -28.13
C GLU A 424 -12.42 45.51 -28.13
N ALA A 425 -11.27 45.97 -27.63
CA ALA A 425 -10.87 47.37 -27.68
C ALA A 425 -10.62 47.89 -29.12
N HIS A 426 -10.22 47.02 -30.05
CA HIS A 426 -10.11 47.34 -31.47
C HIS A 426 -11.44 47.28 -32.24
N GLY A 427 -12.56 47.02 -31.53
CA GLY A 427 -13.89 46.87 -32.14
C GLY A 427 -14.10 45.53 -32.85
N ASP A 428 -13.17 44.58 -32.66
CA ASP A 428 -13.32 43.21 -33.14
C ASP A 428 -14.08 42.39 -32.09
N PHE A 429 -15.40 42.40 -32.22
CA PHE A 429 -16.32 41.57 -31.45
C PHE A 429 -16.58 40.21 -32.13
N SER A 430 -15.79 39.83 -33.14
CA SER A 430 -15.84 38.47 -33.68
C SER A 430 -15.17 37.51 -32.69
N GLY A 431 -15.81 37.32 -31.54
CA GLY A 431 -15.36 36.39 -30.53
C GLY A 431 -15.27 34.99 -31.11
N ASP A 432 -14.25 34.25 -30.71
CA ASP A 432 -14.00 32.85 -31.08
C ASP A 432 -15.05 31.87 -30.52
N ALA A 433 -16.11 32.40 -29.89
CA ALA A 433 -17.23 31.63 -29.34
C ALA A 433 -18.03 30.86 -30.41
N GLY A 434 -17.74 31.01 -31.71
CA GLY A 434 -18.49 30.35 -32.78
C GLY A 434 -17.69 29.74 -33.94
N LYS A 435 -16.37 29.95 -34.04
CA LYS A 435 -15.62 29.58 -35.27
C LYS A 435 -14.83 28.26 -35.20
N SER A 436 -14.64 27.67 -34.03
CA SER A 436 -13.70 26.56 -33.85
C SER A 436 -14.12 25.19 -34.40
N ARG A 437 -15.29 25.02 -35.06
CA ARG A 437 -15.65 23.69 -35.60
C ARG A 437 -16.35 23.62 -36.95
N ALA A 438 -17.04 24.68 -37.39
CA ALA A 438 -17.78 24.64 -38.65
C ALA A 438 -16.95 25.10 -39.86
N GLU A 439 -16.05 26.08 -39.71
CA GLU A 439 -15.30 26.65 -40.84
C GLU A 439 -14.06 25.83 -41.24
N ALA A 440 -13.44 25.09 -40.31
CA ALA A 440 -12.31 24.21 -40.60
C ALA A 440 -12.64 23.01 -41.53
N LYS A 441 -13.94 22.70 -41.73
CA LYS A 441 -14.39 21.64 -42.65
C LYS A 441 -14.68 22.12 -44.07
N GLN A 442 -14.69 23.43 -44.35
CA GLN A 442 -15.02 23.95 -45.69
C GLN A 442 -13.80 24.30 -46.57
N GLU A 443 -12.59 24.41 -46.02
CA GLU A 443 -11.39 24.74 -46.82
C GLU A 443 -10.60 23.52 -47.36
N ALA A 444 -11.02 22.28 -47.08
CA ALA A 444 -10.37 21.08 -47.62
C ALA A 444 -10.96 20.60 -48.97
N LYS A 445 -11.28 21.50 -49.91
CA LYS A 445 -11.51 21.13 -51.32
C LYS A 445 -10.28 21.48 -52.15
N PRO A 446 -9.59 20.51 -52.76
CA PRO A 446 -8.49 20.82 -53.66
C PRO A 446 -9.03 21.52 -54.93
N PRO A 447 -8.32 22.53 -55.47
CA PRO A 447 -8.71 23.17 -56.72
C PRO A 447 -8.56 22.18 -57.88
N LYS A 448 -9.61 22.09 -58.69
CA LYS A 448 -9.61 21.37 -59.97
C LYS A 448 -8.80 22.14 -61.01
N ASP A 449 -7.94 21.38 -61.69
CA ASP A 449 -7.47 21.52 -63.07
C ASP A 449 -6.73 22.81 -63.49
N GLN A 450 -5.44 22.66 -63.79
CA GLN A 450 -4.88 23.16 -65.05
C GLN A 450 -3.84 22.19 -65.64
N LYS A 451 -4.15 21.76 -66.86
CA LYS A 451 -3.29 21.01 -67.80
C LYS A 451 -2.03 21.80 -68.15
N GLY A 452 -0.90 21.12 -68.23
CA GLY A 452 0.30 21.59 -68.91
C GLY A 452 1.24 20.42 -69.23
N GLU A 453 1.39 20.14 -70.52
CA GLU A 453 2.33 19.16 -71.10
C GLU A 453 3.78 19.47 -70.71
N GLN A 454 4.58 18.44 -70.41
CA GLN A 454 5.92 18.27 -70.97
C GLN A 454 6.49 16.86 -70.72
N LYS A 455 7.07 16.31 -71.79
CA LYS A 455 7.81 15.04 -71.89
C LYS A 455 9.21 15.18 -71.25
N ALA A 456 9.72 14.13 -70.63
CA ALA A 456 10.91 13.38 -71.06
C ALA A 456 11.46 12.46 -69.94
N ASP A 457 11.66 11.19 -70.33
CA ASP A 457 12.71 10.24 -69.94
C ASP A 457 13.27 10.23 -68.51
N GLN A 458 13.06 9.11 -67.79
CA GLN A 458 14.13 8.12 -67.56
C GLN A 458 13.64 6.85 -66.86
N LYS A 459 14.13 5.73 -67.41
CA LYS A 459 14.08 4.35 -66.88
C LYS A 459 14.76 4.24 -65.51
N SER A 460 14.22 3.42 -64.62
CA SER A 460 14.97 2.27 -64.10
C SER A 460 14.05 1.29 -63.36
N GLU A 461 14.33 0.03 -63.63
CA GLU A 461 13.67 -1.16 -63.12
C GLU A 461 14.07 -1.38 -61.65
N THR A 462 13.16 -1.95 -60.84
CA THR A 462 13.52 -3.10 -59.99
C THR A 462 12.28 -3.81 -59.46
N ASN A 463 12.22 -5.10 -59.82
CA ASN A 463 11.34 -6.14 -59.32
C ASN A 463 11.56 -6.39 -57.82
N GLY A 464 10.50 -6.80 -57.11
CA GLY A 464 10.63 -7.36 -55.77
C GLY A 464 9.29 -7.68 -55.12
N GLY A 465 8.57 -8.66 -55.63
CA GLY A 465 7.37 -9.21 -54.98
C GLY A 465 7.73 -10.23 -53.89
N TYR A 466 7.02 -10.19 -52.76
CA TYR A 466 6.84 -11.33 -51.85
C TYR A 466 5.42 -11.32 -51.25
N PRO A 467 4.83 -12.50 -50.97
CA PRO A 467 3.40 -12.65 -50.69
C PRO A 467 3.06 -12.69 -49.19
N ALA A 468 1.80 -12.37 -48.90
CA ALA A 468 1.16 -12.43 -47.59
C ALA A 468 1.01 -13.88 -47.05
N PRO A 469 1.01 -14.09 -45.72
CA PRO A 469 0.59 -15.35 -45.12
C PRO A 469 -0.90 -15.34 -44.72
N LYS A 470 -1.49 -16.53 -44.85
CA LYS A 470 -2.89 -16.88 -44.57
C LYS A 470 -3.14 -17.05 -43.07
N ALA A 471 -4.38 -16.75 -42.68
CA ALA A 471 -4.97 -17.04 -41.39
C ALA A 471 -5.30 -18.53 -41.20
N GLN A 472 -5.10 -19.01 -39.97
CA GLN A 472 -5.58 -20.24 -39.33
C GLN A 472 -5.63 -19.92 -37.82
N GLU A 473 -6.45 -20.49 -36.94
CA GLU A 473 -7.66 -21.30 -36.97
C GLU A 473 -8.06 -21.37 -35.47
N THR A 474 -9.35 -21.29 -35.20
CA THR A 474 -10.00 -21.32 -33.88
C THR A 474 -9.74 -22.62 -33.09
N GLN A 475 -9.48 -22.52 -31.78
CA GLN A 475 -9.57 -23.65 -30.84
C GLN A 475 -10.50 -23.35 -29.65
N ALA A 476 -11.26 -24.39 -29.31
CA ALA A 476 -12.39 -24.41 -28.40
C ALA A 476 -11.99 -24.50 -26.91
N LYS A 477 -12.76 -23.84 -26.04
CA LYS A 477 -12.70 -23.95 -24.57
C LYS A 477 -13.48 -25.17 -24.09
N GLN A 478 -12.82 -26.05 -23.33
CA GLN A 478 -13.46 -27.06 -22.48
C GLN A 478 -13.60 -26.52 -21.05
N VAL A 479 -14.80 -26.68 -20.49
CA VAL A 479 -15.17 -26.36 -19.10
C VAL A 479 -14.99 -27.63 -18.28
N THR A 480 -14.34 -27.53 -17.11
CA THR A 480 -14.30 -28.60 -16.10
C THR A 480 -14.90 -28.10 -14.78
N PRO A 481 -15.52 -28.99 -13.97
CA PRO A 481 -16.33 -28.60 -12.83
C PRO A 481 -15.52 -28.38 -11.55
N ASP A 482 -16.04 -27.46 -10.75
CA ASP A 482 -15.48 -26.90 -9.53
C ASP A 482 -15.47 -27.93 -8.38
N VAL A 483 -14.29 -28.19 -7.81
CA VAL A 483 -14.11 -29.00 -6.60
C VAL A 483 -13.54 -28.07 -5.52
N GLN A 484 -14.37 -27.75 -4.54
CA GLN A 484 -14.01 -26.94 -3.39
C GLN A 484 -12.87 -27.60 -2.61
N LYS A 485 -11.71 -26.92 -2.56
CA LYS A 485 -10.55 -27.29 -1.73
C LYS A 485 -10.57 -26.50 -0.41
N PRO A 486 -10.06 -27.09 0.69
CA PRO A 486 -10.04 -26.44 2.00
C PRO A 486 -8.99 -25.32 2.08
N ASP A 487 -9.35 -24.26 2.80
CA ASP A 487 -8.58 -23.03 3.03
C ASP A 487 -7.28 -23.28 3.84
N PRO A 488 -6.09 -22.92 3.34
CA PRO A 488 -4.82 -23.06 4.06
C PRO A 488 -4.63 -22.04 5.21
N PHE A 489 -5.62 -21.20 5.51
CA PHE A 489 -5.65 -20.28 6.65
C PHE A 489 -6.77 -20.57 7.66
N ALA A 490 -7.50 -21.69 7.53
CA ALA A 490 -8.58 -22.05 8.47
C ALA A 490 -8.10 -22.20 9.94
N ASP A 491 -6.78 -22.33 10.17
CA ASP A 491 -6.17 -22.40 11.50
C ASP A 491 -5.81 -21.03 12.12
N PHE A 492 -6.08 -19.90 11.44
CA PHE A 492 -6.00 -18.57 12.04
C PHE A 492 -7.30 -18.23 12.80
N ASP A 493 -7.48 -18.80 13.99
CA ASP A 493 -8.47 -18.31 14.96
C ASP A 493 -7.89 -17.06 15.66
N PHE A 494 -8.40 -15.89 15.26
CA PHE A 494 -8.08 -14.59 15.88
C PHE A 494 -8.92 -14.29 17.12
N SER A 495 -9.63 -15.27 17.71
CA SER A 495 -10.33 -15.04 18.97
C SER A 495 -9.37 -14.94 20.16
N GLU A 496 -9.61 -13.93 20.99
CA GLU A 496 -8.84 -13.63 22.20
C GLU A 496 -8.67 -14.83 23.15
N PRO A 497 -7.58 -14.89 23.94
CA PRO A 497 -7.37 -16.00 24.85
C PRO A 497 -8.50 -16.08 25.89
N ARG A 498 -9.21 -17.21 25.88
CA ARG A 498 -10.20 -17.58 26.89
C ARG A 498 -9.62 -17.40 28.28
N LYS A 499 -10.18 -16.46 29.04
CA LYS A 499 -10.00 -16.33 30.49
C LYS A 499 -10.39 -17.65 31.16
N SER A 500 -9.41 -18.32 31.76
CA SER A 500 -9.65 -19.42 32.68
C SER A 500 -10.28 -18.87 33.97
N SER A 501 -11.61 -19.01 34.08
CA SER A 501 -12.33 -18.82 35.34
C SER A 501 -12.25 -20.12 36.15
N GLU A 502 -11.35 -20.18 37.12
CA GLU A 502 -11.43 -21.17 38.19
C GLU A 502 -11.60 -20.43 39.53
N ALA A 503 -12.85 -20.37 39.99
CA ALA A 503 -13.22 -19.82 41.28
C ALA A 503 -13.16 -20.93 42.35
N PRO A 504 -12.49 -20.73 43.50
CA PRO A 504 -12.57 -21.69 44.59
C PRO A 504 -13.80 -21.45 45.46
N ARG A 505 -14.40 -22.58 45.86
CA ARG A 505 -15.56 -22.74 46.74
C ARG A 505 -15.38 -22.05 48.09
N ALA A 506 -16.47 -21.44 48.55
CA ALA A 506 -16.66 -20.94 49.90
C ALA A 506 -17.11 -22.01 50.90
N ALA A 507 -16.62 -21.94 52.14
CA ALA A 507 -17.31 -22.20 53.42
C ALA A 507 -16.31 -22.08 54.60
N PRO A 508 -16.75 -21.92 55.86
CA PRO A 508 -17.74 -20.98 56.37
C PRO A 508 -17.20 -20.13 57.56
N LYS A 509 -18.01 -19.14 57.94
CA LYS A 509 -17.84 -18.20 59.05
C LYS A 509 -17.71 -18.89 60.41
N SER A 510 -16.92 -18.31 61.30
CA SER A 510 -17.10 -18.42 62.76
C SER A 510 -17.09 -17.03 63.40
N GLU A 511 -18.05 -16.85 64.31
CA GLU A 511 -18.32 -15.66 65.11
C GLU A 511 -17.39 -15.57 66.34
N ALA A 512 -16.96 -14.36 66.70
CA ALA A 512 -16.73 -13.89 68.07
C ALA A 512 -16.42 -12.37 68.00
N VAL A 513 -17.31 -11.45 68.36
CA VAL A 513 -17.67 -11.00 69.73
C VAL A 513 -16.60 -10.08 70.35
N VAL A 514 -17.00 -8.79 70.48
CA VAL A 514 -16.71 -7.83 71.58
C VAL A 514 -15.35 -7.10 71.60
N ALA A 515 -15.38 -5.78 71.34
CA ALA A 515 -15.41 -4.72 72.36
C ALA A 515 -14.99 -3.36 71.78
N LYS A 516 -15.83 -2.34 71.99
CA LYS A 516 -15.45 -0.94 71.96
C LYS A 516 -14.46 -0.64 73.09
N LYS A 517 -13.47 0.21 72.82
CA LYS A 517 -13.03 1.25 73.77
C LYS A 517 -12.46 2.45 73.03
N GLU A 518 -13.00 3.61 73.37
CA GLU A 518 -12.55 4.94 72.99
C GLU A 518 -11.36 5.40 73.84
N ASP A 519 -10.68 6.39 73.29
CA ASP A 519 -9.79 7.40 73.88
C ASP A 519 -8.42 6.99 74.44
N ASP A 520 -7.37 7.52 73.80
CA ASP A 520 -6.45 8.41 74.50
C ASP A 520 -5.67 9.35 73.56
N ARG A 521 -5.76 10.65 73.86
CA ARG A 521 -4.94 11.74 73.31
C ARG A 521 -3.61 11.78 74.08
N GLY A 522 -2.47 11.76 73.38
CA GLY A 522 -1.18 12.07 74.00
C GLY A 522 -0.01 12.08 73.02
N ALA A 523 0.54 13.27 72.78
CA ALA A 523 1.58 13.57 71.80
C ALA A 523 2.96 13.02 72.18
N ILE A 524 3.71 12.49 71.19
CA ILE A 524 5.17 12.63 71.09
C ILE A 524 5.56 12.76 69.60
N GLN A 525 6.10 13.91 69.24
CA GLN A 525 6.79 14.16 67.98
C GLN A 525 8.07 13.31 67.93
N ALA A 526 8.12 12.36 66.98
CA ALA A 526 9.35 11.76 66.51
C ALA A 526 9.32 11.76 64.98
N ALA A 527 10.35 12.32 64.37
CA ALA A 527 10.45 12.57 62.94
C ALA A 527 10.25 11.29 62.11
N VAL A 528 9.03 11.11 61.61
CA VAL A 528 8.75 10.18 60.51
C VAL A 528 9.38 10.79 59.27
N LYS A 529 10.57 10.30 58.88
CA LYS A 529 11.11 10.55 57.55
C LYS A 529 10.05 10.09 56.55
N GLN A 530 9.49 11.02 55.78
CA GLN A 530 8.56 10.71 54.71
C GLN A 530 9.18 9.63 53.82
N LYS A 531 8.51 8.48 53.70
CA LYS A 531 8.81 7.51 52.64
C LYS A 531 8.56 8.22 51.31
N ARG A 532 9.63 8.53 50.58
CA ARG A 532 9.55 9.08 49.23
C ARG A 532 8.97 7.99 48.32
N THR A 533 7.69 8.10 47.99
CA THR A 533 7.01 7.19 47.06
C THR A 533 7.01 7.70 45.61
N CYS A 534 7.58 8.88 45.36
CA CYS A 534 7.73 9.47 44.03
C CYS A 534 9.20 9.65 43.64
N TRP A 535 9.47 9.44 42.35
CA TRP A 535 10.80 9.60 41.76
C TRP A 535 11.24 11.06 41.74
N ASP A 536 12.49 11.32 42.10
CA ASP A 536 13.10 12.65 42.06
C ASP A 536 13.70 12.88 40.66
N ALA A 537 13.15 13.81 39.88
CA ALA A 537 13.61 14.10 38.52
C ALA A 537 15.06 14.62 38.47
N ALA A 538 15.61 15.08 39.61
CA ALA A 538 17.00 15.50 39.73
C ALA A 538 17.96 14.34 40.11
N PHE A 539 17.47 13.11 40.23
CA PHE A 539 18.30 11.95 40.57
C PHE A 539 19.15 11.51 39.39
N ASP A 540 20.45 11.80 39.47
CA ASP A 540 21.46 11.37 38.52
C ASP A 540 22.22 10.15 39.07
N HIS A 541 22.18 9.05 38.32
CA HIS A 541 22.89 7.83 38.67
C HIS A 541 23.45 7.18 37.42
N PRO A 542 24.72 6.72 37.41
CA PRO A 542 25.42 6.29 36.19
C PRO A 542 24.75 5.11 35.46
N TYR A 543 23.91 4.35 36.17
CA TYR A 543 23.18 3.19 35.65
C TYR A 543 21.69 3.46 35.37
N ALA A 544 21.15 4.63 35.73
CA ALA A 544 19.77 4.99 35.46
C ALA A 544 19.59 5.38 33.98
N GLY A 545 18.65 4.73 33.30
CA GLY A 545 18.26 5.01 31.93
C GLY A 545 17.08 5.97 31.83
N ALA A 546 16.40 5.97 30.68
CA ALA A 546 15.24 6.83 30.46
C ALA A 546 14.02 6.39 31.28
N LEU A 547 13.21 7.36 31.71
CA LEU A 547 11.89 7.15 32.30
C LEU A 547 10.93 6.61 31.24
N LYS A 548 10.10 5.62 31.58
CA LYS A 548 9.02 5.16 30.70
C LYS A 548 8.09 6.32 30.37
N SER A 549 7.54 6.32 29.15
CA SER A 549 6.54 7.29 28.68
C SER A 549 5.29 7.34 29.56
N ASN A 550 4.97 6.26 30.26
CA ASN A 550 3.84 6.18 31.20
C ASN A 550 4.20 6.57 32.66
N GLY A 551 5.44 7.01 32.93
CA GLY A 551 5.89 7.44 34.25
C GLY A 551 6.10 6.33 35.29
N THR A 552 5.96 5.05 34.91
CA THR A 552 5.92 3.93 35.89
C THR A 552 7.27 3.29 36.22
N GLY A 553 8.38 3.74 35.63
CA GLY A 553 9.70 3.23 35.99
C GLY A 553 10.83 3.66 35.06
N ILE A 554 12.06 3.43 35.51
CA ILE A 554 13.31 3.72 34.77
C ILE A 554 13.97 2.39 34.42
N TYR A 555 14.53 2.27 33.22
CA TYR A 555 15.32 1.10 32.83
C TYR A 555 16.79 1.24 33.23
N CYS A 556 17.48 0.13 33.47
CA CYS A 556 18.94 0.16 33.57
C CYS A 556 19.55 0.44 32.19
N ARG A 557 20.55 1.32 32.10
CA ARG A 557 21.25 1.64 30.82
C ARG A 557 21.81 0.42 30.09
N TYR A 558 22.08 -0.66 30.83
CA TYR A 558 22.74 -1.87 30.31
C TYR A 558 21.85 -3.12 30.36
N ASN A 559 20.58 -3.01 30.75
CA ASN A 559 19.68 -4.17 30.83
C ASN A 559 18.21 -3.78 30.67
N THR A 560 17.38 -4.65 30.08
CA THR A 560 15.93 -4.42 29.86
C THR A 560 15.07 -4.60 31.12
N GLU A 561 15.69 -4.68 32.29
CA GLU A 561 15.00 -4.77 33.58
C GLU A 561 14.73 -3.37 34.16
N VAL A 562 13.68 -3.24 34.96
CA VAL A 562 13.41 -2.01 35.72
C VAL A 562 14.58 -1.78 36.69
N PHE A 563 15.08 -0.55 36.71
CA PHE A 563 16.28 -0.13 37.45
C PHE A 563 16.25 -0.54 38.92
N LEU A 564 15.10 -0.43 39.59
CA LEU A 564 14.92 -0.86 40.98
C LEU A 564 15.18 -2.37 41.16
N THR A 565 14.61 -3.19 40.29
CA THR A 565 14.79 -4.66 40.32
C THR A 565 16.23 -5.06 40.04
N HIS A 566 16.90 -4.32 39.15
CA HIS A 566 18.33 -4.51 38.89
C HIS A 566 19.18 -4.13 40.12
N VAL A 567 18.89 -3.00 40.76
CA VAL A 567 19.62 -2.53 41.94
C VAL A 567 19.47 -3.49 43.12
N GLU A 568 18.25 -3.97 43.40
CA GLU A 568 18.00 -4.96 44.46
C GLU A 568 18.75 -6.28 44.23
N ARG A 569 18.86 -6.70 42.96
CA ARG A 569 19.55 -7.94 42.59
C ARG A 569 21.07 -7.82 42.63
N VAL A 570 21.62 -6.69 42.19
CA VAL A 570 23.06 -6.51 41.96
C VAL A 570 23.76 -5.83 43.14
N HIS A 571 23.04 -5.05 43.94
CA HIS A 571 23.58 -4.33 45.09
C HIS A 571 22.99 -4.85 46.40
N PRO A 572 23.67 -5.79 47.11
CA PRO A 572 23.17 -6.37 48.37
C PRO A 572 23.08 -5.37 49.54
N LYS A 573 23.61 -4.15 49.37
CA LYS A 573 23.34 -3.01 50.25
C LYS A 573 22.99 -1.81 49.36
N PRO A 574 21.84 -1.14 49.57
CA PRO A 574 21.46 -0.01 48.75
C PRO A 574 22.43 1.16 48.95
N PRO A 575 22.64 2.03 47.94
CA PRO A 575 23.57 3.16 48.05
C PRO A 575 23.22 4.13 49.19
N PRO A 576 24.19 4.88 49.74
CA PRO A 576 23.92 5.89 50.76
C PRO A 576 22.86 6.89 50.30
N GLY A 577 21.76 7.01 51.07
CA GLY A 577 20.61 7.86 50.73
C GLY A 577 19.34 7.11 50.33
N TRP A 578 19.40 5.79 50.17
CA TRP A 578 18.22 4.94 49.97
C TRP A 578 17.70 4.38 51.31
N SER A 579 16.37 4.41 51.50
CA SER A 579 15.67 3.64 52.53
C SER A 579 14.68 2.71 51.84
N THR A 580 14.75 1.42 52.16
CA THR A 580 13.77 0.39 51.75
C THR A 580 12.36 0.68 52.27
#